data_AF-A0AAD9NFA7-F1
#
_entry.id   AF-A0AAD9NFA7-F1
#
_cell.length_a   1.000
_cell.length_b   1.000
_cell.length_c   1.000
_cell.angle_alpha   90.00
_cell.angle_beta   90.00
_cell.angle_gamma   90.00
#
_symmetry.space_group_name_H-M   'P 1'
#
loop_
_entity.id
_entity.type
_entity.pdbx_description
1 polymer ?
#
loop_
_entity_poly.entity_id
_entity_poly.type
_entity_poly.pdbx_seq_one_letter_code
_entity_poly.pdbx_strand_id
1 'polypeptide(L)' 'MIDYMTEYIYGFLYKDANGRISSSELHDVLRRLGDQDVSDEQIDDLIREIDLDGDGLVDYEEFVKVMVAK' A
#
# COMPACT_ATOMS: atom_id res chain seq x y z
N MET A 1 -7.01 10.13 -7.69
CA MET A 1 -5.92 9.85 -6.74
C MET A 1 -5.92 8.37 -6.37
N ILE A 2 -7.03 7.84 -5.85
CA ILE A 2 -7.17 6.41 -5.47
C ILE A 2 -6.99 5.47 -6.67
N ASP A 3 -7.55 5.75 -7.85
CA ASP A 3 -7.39 4.90 -9.04
C ASP A 3 -5.93 4.79 -9.53
N TYR A 4 -5.18 5.90 -9.52
CA TYR A 4 -3.77 5.89 -9.93
C TYR A 4 -2.87 5.14 -8.93
N MET A 5 -3.21 5.24 -7.64
CA MET A 5 -2.50 4.52 -6.58
C MET A 5 -2.73 3.02 -6.67
N THR A 6 -3.97 2.62 -7.00
CA THR A 6 -4.38 1.24 -7.19
C THR A 6 -3.61 0.56 -8.33
N GLU A 7 -3.60 1.17 -9.52
CA GLU A 7 -2.86 0.64 -10.69
C GLU A 7 -1.35 0.53 -10.45
N TYR A 8 -0.77 1.49 -9.73
CA TYR A 8 0.67 1.48 -9.45
C TYR A 8 1.05 0.40 -8.43
N ILE A 9 0.26 0.25 -7.35
CA ILE A 9 0.48 -0.80 -6.35
C ILE A 9 0.24 -2.17 -6.95
N TYR A 10 -0.79 -2.35 -7.79
CA TYR A 10 -0.96 -3.59 -8.55
C TYR A 10 0.26 -3.88 -9.43
N GLY A 11 0.72 -2.90 -10.22
CA GLY A 11 1.92 -3.06 -11.04
C GLY A 11 3.18 -3.41 -10.24
N PHE A 12 3.25 -2.99 -8.97
CA PHE A 12 4.34 -3.34 -8.06
C PHE A 12 4.18 -4.76 -7.51
N LEU A 13 3.01 -5.11 -6.98
CA LEU A 13 2.69 -6.43 -6.45
C LEU A 13 2.84 -7.54 -7.50
N TYR A 14 2.47 -7.28 -8.76
CA TYR A 14 2.65 -8.23 -9.87
C TYR A 14 4.10 -8.37 -10.35
N LYS A 15 4.97 -7.40 -10.03
CA LYS A 15 6.41 -7.47 -10.34
C LYS A 15 7.19 -8.21 -9.26
N ASP A 16 6.71 -8.17 -8.01
CA ASP A 16 7.30 -8.96 -6.95
C ASP A 16 7.01 -10.45 -7.20
N ALA A 17 8.06 -11.27 -7.20
CA ALA A 17 7.96 -12.72 -7.45
C ALA A 17 7.09 -13.44 -6.40
N ASN A 18 6.83 -12.78 -5.27
CA ASN A 18 6.14 -13.33 -4.11
C ASN A 18 4.71 -12.77 -3.97
N GLY A 19 4.32 -11.78 -4.79
CA GLY A 19 2.99 -11.15 -4.74
C GLY A 19 2.73 -10.34 -3.47
N ARG A 20 3.79 -9.91 -2.76
CA ARG A 20 3.73 -9.15 -1.52
C ARG A 20 4.63 -7.93 -1.60
N ILE A 21 4.29 -6.89 -0.85
CA ILE A 21 5.10 -5.67 -0.70
C ILE A 21 5.38 -5.49 0.79
N SER A 22 6.61 -5.13 1.15
CA SER A 22 6.89 -4.79 2.55
C SER A 22 6.26 -3.44 2.93
N SER A 23 5.94 -3.24 4.21
CA SER A 23 5.47 -1.95 4.73
C SER A 23 6.37 -0.78 4.31
N SER A 24 7.70 -0.99 4.30
CA SER A 24 8.67 0.03 3.88
C SER A 24 8.59 0.37 2.39
N GLU A 25 8.35 -0.62 1.53
CA GLU A 25 8.19 -0.39 0.09
C GLU A 25 6.84 0.26 -0.22
N LEU A 26 5.79 -0.13 0.49
CA LEU A 26 4.48 0.51 0.39
C LEU A 26 4.56 1.97 0.83
N HIS A 27 5.28 2.26 1.90
CA HIS A 27 5.58 3.63 2.34
C HIS A 27 6.26 4.45 1.23
N ASP A 28 7.32 3.91 0.61
CA ASP A 28 8.03 4.57 -0.48
C ASP A 28 7.15 4.82 -1.71
N VAL A 29 6.27 3.87 -2.04
CA VAL A 29 5.31 4.01 -3.14
C VAL A 29 4.29 5.10 -2.83
N LEU A 30 3.71 5.10 -1.62
CA LEU A 30 2.75 6.10 -1.17
C LEU A 30 3.37 7.50 -1.11
N ARG A 31 4.62 7.63 -0.65
CA ARG A 31 5.39 8.88 -0.62
C ARG A 31 5.66 9.42 -2.04
N ARG A 32 5.86 8.55 -3.02
CA ARG A 32 6.10 8.93 -4.43
C ARG A 32 4.82 9.29 -5.18
N LEU A 33 3.68 8.73 -4.77
CA LEU A 33 2.38 8.91 -5.42
C LEU A 33 1.51 9.99 -4.76
N GLY A 34 1.68 10.21 -3.46
CA GLY A 34 0.99 11.25 -2.71
C GLY A 34 1.48 12.65 -3.11
N ASP A 35 0.56 13.62 -3.06
CA ASP A 35 0.94 15.03 -2.98
C ASP A 35 1.76 15.26 -1.70
N GLN A 36 2.57 16.31 -1.67
CA GLN A 36 3.47 16.69 -0.56
C GLN A 36 2.76 16.82 0.82
N ASP A 37 1.43 16.76 0.84
CA ASP A 37 0.56 16.94 2.00
C ASP A 37 0.27 15.66 2.79
N VAL A 38 0.72 14.47 2.33
CA VAL A 38 0.58 13.23 3.11
C VAL A 38 1.77 13.08 4.06
N SER A 39 1.50 13.11 5.36
CA SER A 39 2.52 12.92 6.40
C SER A 39 2.92 11.45 6.55
N ASP A 40 4.15 11.19 7.02
CA ASP A 40 4.61 9.81 7.29
C ASP A 40 3.69 9.11 8.32
N GLU A 41 3.12 9.86 9.27
CA GLU A 41 2.18 9.33 10.26
C GLU A 41 0.87 8.84 9.60
N GLN A 42 0.36 9.56 8.59
CA GLN A 42 -0.81 9.11 7.82
C GLN A 42 -0.50 7.91 6.93
N ILE A 43 0.72 7.81 6.42
CA ILE A 43 1.18 6.64 5.64
C ILE A 43 1.29 5.43 6.57
N ASP A 44 1.88 5.59 7.75
CA ASP A 44 1.99 4.54 8.75
C ASP A 44 0.62 4.06 9.24
N ASP A 45 -0.32 4.98 9.47
CA ASP A 45 -1.70 4.63 9.82
C ASP A 45 -2.40 3.88 8.68
N LEU A 46 -2.18 4.29 7.43
CA LEU A 46 -2.73 3.58 6.27
C LEU A 46 -2.13 2.18 6.13
N ILE A 47 -0.82 2.03 6.33
CA ILE A 47 -0.15 0.72 6.30
C ILE A 47 -0.70 -0.18 7.40
N ARG A 48 -0.89 0.33 8.62
CA ARG A 48 -1.51 -0.42 9.73
C ARG A 48 -2.97 -0.80 9.47
N GLU A 49 -3.71 0.02 8.71
CA GLU A 49 -5.06 -0.34 8.27
C GLU A 49 -5.05 -1.46 7.23
N ILE A 50 -3.98 -1.59 6.45
CA ILE A 50 -3.84 -2.57 5.35
C ILE A 50 -3.22 -3.89 5.80
N ASP A 51 -2.18 -3.86 6.63
CA ASP A 51 -1.54 -5.05 7.22
C ASP A 51 -2.48 -5.68 8.27
N LEU A 52 -3.37 -6.56 7.81
CA LEU A 52 -4.46 -7.10 8.63
C LEU A 52 -3.99 -8.27 9.49
N ASP A 53 -2.97 -9.01 9.04
CA ASP A 53 -2.41 -10.14 9.76
C ASP A 53 -1.21 -9.78 10.66
N GLY A 54 -0.63 -8.59 10.47
CA GLY A 54 0.44 -8.02 11.28
C GLY A 54 1.81 -8.63 10.97
N ASP A 55 2.02 -9.22 9.80
CA ASP A 55 3.28 -9.81 9.39
C ASP A 55 4.30 -8.76 8.87
N GLY A 56 3.88 -7.50 8.74
CA GLY A 56 4.68 -6.38 8.26
C GLY A 56 4.84 -6.34 6.74
N LEU A 57 4.22 -7.28 6.04
CA LEU A 57 4.03 -7.32 4.60
C LEU A 57 2.56 -6.97 4.30
N VAL A 58 2.32 -6.60 3.06
CA VAL A 58 0.98 -6.39 2.52
C VAL A 58 0.85 -7.28 1.32
N ASP A 59 -0.13 -8.17 1.36
CA ASP A 59 -0.51 -8.98 0.21
C ASP A 59 -1.63 -8.34 -0.63
N TYR A 60 -1.89 -8.97 -1.77
CA TYR A 60 -2.92 -8.50 -2.69
C TYR A 60 -4.31 -8.48 -2.05
N GLU A 61 -4.67 -9.49 -1.24
CA GLU A 61 -5.99 -9.58 -0.64
C GLU A 61 -6.20 -8.51 0.42
N GLU A 62 -5.19 -8.25 1.22
CA GLU A 62 -5.14 -7.18 2.23
C GLU A 62 -5.30 -5.80 1.59
N PHE A 63 -4.51 -5.53 0.54
CA PHE A 63 -4.59 -4.28 -0.20
C PHE A 63 -5.97 -4.07 -0.82
N VAL A 64 -6.53 -5.09 -1.48
CA VAL A 64 -7.86 -5.00 -2.11
C VAL A 64 -8.96 -4.78 -1.06
N LYS A 65 -8.90 -5.45 0.09
CA LYS A 65 -9.90 -5.28 1.16
C LYS A 65 -9.99 -3.83 1.61
N VAL A 66 -8.87 -3.16 1.84
CA VAL A 66 -8.88 -1.76 2.27
C VAL A 66 -9.34 -0.83 1.15
N MET A 67 -8.89 -1.07 -0.08
CA MET A 67 -9.21 -0.20 -1.22
C MET A 67 -10.66 -0.35 -1.71
N VAL A 68 -11.30 -1.50 -1.47
CA VAL A 68 -12.72 -1.74 -1.79
C VAL A 68 -13.64 -1.32 -0.65
N ALA A 69 -13.13 -1.27 0.59
CA ALA A 69 -13.89 -0.84 1.76
C ALA A 69 -14.01 0.69 1.92
N LYS A 70 -13.23 1.47 1.16
CA LYS A 70 -13.26 2.95 1.12
C LYS A 70 -13.79 3.45 -0.24
#